data_AF-A0A357BJ84-F1
#
_entry.id   AF-A0A357BJ84-F1
#
_cell.length_a   1.000
_cell.length_b   1.000
_cell.length_c   1.000
_cell.angle_alpha   90.00
_cell.angle_beta   90.00
_cell.angle_gamma   90.00
#
_symmetry.space_group_name_H-M   'P 1'
#
loop_
_entity.id
_entity.type
_entity.pdbx_description
1 polymer ?
#
loop_
_entity_poly.entity_id
_entity_poly.type
_entity_poly.pdbx_seq_one_letter_code
_entity_poly.pdbx_strand_id
1 'polypeptide(L)'
;MFLLAYFISFLMGFLILHLLTRNSKKIPFLLIVPLAVGIGLGFSAAVTFLSFLLFNKFNPPAITCFMLGLLMLLFLLNLFFHQKQNNTPIPPVSWDNPPLIDLAACALWTVLSFVIYFIASKHPFGQWDAWALWNMKTKFLVLSGDSWRSIFDKLHWHTQPDYPLLLPFINVWIHAFSGAPLQQISLTTAVLFAMSCNILLYAGLRQFIKKEIALLASSLLLLHPYYVFCATAQYADILLAFYLLASLIIAMIMLTTKNAGSAVLLGMLLGLLTFIKNEGLVMMMVLISLLVAYLLWNKEKDQKSSFQQLQGIFIGLILTIWTTIFFKLFLAPPNRDILIDYAARELRFFNGQGVWLIFSALGREILHERWCHIWIFILFIFFAGFQKFFYKERKILSLFFIVYGGVVIIIYLTTANFDLAWRLKSTLGRIFFYLLPSLLFCCFYTFWRLPEHTKPESPNPRSKKKP
;
A
#
# COMPACT_ATOMS: atom_id res chain seq x y z
N MET A 1 -25.56 4.61 7.96
CA MET A 1 -25.52 4.44 6.49
C MET A 1 -24.11 4.54 5.91
N PHE A 2 -23.25 5.50 6.27
CA PHE A 2 -21.91 5.59 5.68
C PHE A 2 -20.95 4.42 6.02
N LEU A 3 -21.03 3.86 7.24
CA LEU A 3 -20.29 2.62 7.59
C LEU A 3 -20.67 1.42 6.70
N LEU A 4 -21.90 1.38 6.18
CA LEU A 4 -22.34 0.34 5.26
C LEU A 4 -21.60 0.42 3.91
N ALA A 5 -21.25 1.63 3.44
CA ALA A 5 -20.47 1.80 2.21
C ALA A 5 -19.04 1.21 2.37
N TYR A 6 -18.40 1.45 3.52
CA TYR A 6 -17.12 0.81 3.84
C TYR A 6 -17.26 -0.71 3.96
N PHE A 7 -18.35 -1.20 4.54
CA PHE A 7 -18.61 -2.64 4.64
C PHE A 7 -18.84 -3.29 3.27
N ILE A 8 -19.55 -2.65 2.35
CA ILE A 8 -19.71 -3.10 0.96
C ILE A 8 -18.35 -3.24 0.28
N SER A 9 -17.50 -2.21 0.38
CA SER A 9 -16.14 -2.27 -0.14
C SER A 9 -15.33 -3.40 0.51
N PHE A 10 -15.39 -3.54 1.83
CA PHE A 10 -14.75 -4.65 2.54
C PHE A 10 -15.20 -6.02 2.02
N LEU A 11 -16.52 -6.24 1.84
CA LEU A 11 -17.05 -7.49 1.30
C LEU A 11 -16.54 -7.77 -0.11
N MET A 12 -16.49 -6.76 -0.98
CA MET A 12 -15.90 -6.90 -2.32
C MET A 12 -14.45 -7.34 -2.23
N GLY A 13 -13.64 -6.67 -1.40
CA GLY A 13 -12.24 -7.03 -1.20
C GLY A 13 -12.06 -8.43 -0.63
N PHE A 14 -12.91 -8.83 0.33
CA PHE A 14 -12.92 -10.18 0.90
C PHE A 14 -13.24 -11.25 -0.15
N LEU A 15 -14.26 -11.02 -0.99
CA LEU A 15 -14.64 -11.94 -2.07
C LEU A 15 -13.54 -12.07 -3.14
N ILE A 16 -12.85 -10.98 -3.47
CA ILE A 16 -11.69 -11.00 -4.37
C ILE A 16 -10.56 -11.83 -3.75
N LEU A 17 -10.21 -11.57 -2.49
CA LEU A 17 -9.16 -12.32 -1.78
C LEU A 17 -9.52 -13.80 -1.68
N HIS A 18 -10.77 -14.14 -1.41
CA HIS A 18 -11.23 -15.53 -1.33
C HIS A 18 -11.08 -16.25 -2.67
N LEU A 19 -11.43 -15.61 -3.80
CA LEU A 19 -11.20 -16.16 -5.15
C LEU A 19 -9.72 -16.40 -5.43
N LEU A 20 -8.85 -15.44 -5.08
CA LEU A 20 -7.42 -15.51 -5.37
C LEU A 20 -6.67 -16.49 -4.46
N THR A 21 -7.07 -16.62 -3.20
CA THR A 21 -6.37 -17.43 -2.19
C THR A 21 -6.91 -18.85 -2.07
N ARG A 22 -7.95 -19.19 -2.84
CA ARG A 22 -8.71 -20.44 -2.83
C ARG A 22 -7.89 -21.74 -2.84
N ASN A 23 -6.78 -21.77 -3.59
CA ASN A 23 -5.94 -22.97 -3.77
C ASN A 23 -4.61 -22.89 -2.98
N SER A 24 -4.50 -21.95 -2.04
CA SER A 24 -3.28 -21.67 -1.28
C SER A 24 -3.28 -22.35 0.08
N LYS A 25 -2.07 -22.53 0.65
CA LYS A 25 -1.94 -22.49 2.12
C LYS A 25 -2.58 -21.18 2.60
N LYS A 26 -3.56 -21.29 3.50
CA LYS A 26 -4.48 -20.21 3.87
C LYS A 26 -3.68 -18.96 4.30
N ILE A 27 -3.90 -17.83 3.63
CA ILE A 27 -3.54 -16.52 4.19
C ILE A 27 -4.33 -16.37 5.49
N PRO A 28 -3.69 -16.12 6.65
CA PRO A 28 -4.43 -16.04 7.90
C PRO A 28 -5.48 -14.93 7.89
N PHE A 29 -6.60 -15.19 8.54
CA PHE A 29 -7.75 -14.28 8.58
C PHE A 29 -7.36 -12.86 9.01
N LEU A 30 -6.48 -12.71 10.01
CA LEU A 30 -6.02 -11.39 10.47
C LEU A 30 -5.30 -10.57 9.39
N LEU A 31 -4.66 -11.24 8.42
CA LEU A 31 -4.03 -10.58 7.27
C LEU A 31 -5.06 -10.28 6.16
N ILE A 32 -6.09 -11.11 6.03
CA ILE A 32 -7.19 -10.89 5.07
C ILE A 32 -7.94 -9.59 5.38
N VAL A 33 -8.22 -9.29 6.65
CA VAL A 33 -9.02 -8.11 7.04
C VAL A 33 -8.48 -6.79 6.48
N PRO A 34 -7.24 -6.36 6.77
CA PRO A 34 -6.71 -5.10 6.23
C PRO A 34 -6.56 -5.14 4.71
N LEU A 35 -6.18 -6.29 4.13
CA LEU A 35 -6.09 -6.45 2.67
C LEU A 35 -7.45 -6.29 1.99
N ALA A 36 -8.53 -6.81 2.59
CA ALA A 36 -9.89 -6.69 2.09
C ALA A 36 -10.36 -5.24 2.10
N VAL A 37 -10.04 -4.48 3.16
CA VAL A 37 -10.29 -3.02 3.20
C VAL A 37 -9.58 -2.32 2.05
N GLY A 38 -8.27 -2.56 1.89
CA GLY A 38 -7.46 -1.93 0.85
C GLY A 38 -7.89 -2.29 -0.58
N ILE A 39 -8.04 -3.57 -0.90
CA ILE A 39 -8.50 -4.02 -2.22
C ILE A 39 -9.92 -3.52 -2.48
N GLY A 40 -10.82 -3.68 -1.52
CA GLY A 40 -12.20 -3.25 -1.60
C GLY A 40 -12.36 -1.78 -1.95
N LEU A 41 -11.76 -0.90 -1.15
CA LEU A 41 -11.81 0.54 -1.38
C LEU A 41 -11.08 0.95 -2.66
N GLY A 42 -10.00 0.25 -3.01
CA GLY A 42 -9.29 0.48 -4.27
C GLY A 42 -10.15 0.20 -5.50
N PHE A 43 -10.85 -0.94 -5.52
CA PHE A 43 -11.82 -1.26 -6.58
C PHE A 43 -13.02 -0.31 -6.56
N SER A 44 -13.49 0.10 -5.38
CA SER A 44 -14.53 1.12 -5.28
C SER A 44 -14.12 2.44 -5.94
N ALA A 45 -12.87 2.89 -5.74
CA ALA A 45 -12.37 4.07 -6.43
C ALA A 45 -12.28 3.87 -7.95
N ALA A 46 -11.84 2.70 -8.42
CA ALA A 46 -11.78 2.38 -9.85
C ALA A 46 -13.16 2.37 -10.52
N VAL A 47 -14.17 1.79 -9.86
CA VAL A 47 -15.57 1.79 -10.33
C VAL A 47 -16.16 3.20 -10.32
N THR A 48 -15.87 3.98 -9.29
CA THR A 48 -16.29 5.38 -9.22
C THR A 48 -15.68 6.19 -10.36
N PHE A 49 -14.38 6.02 -10.62
CA PHE A 49 -13.72 6.64 -11.75
C PHE A 49 -14.35 6.24 -13.09
N LEU A 50 -14.62 4.95 -13.30
CA LEU A 50 -15.31 4.46 -14.49
C LEU A 50 -16.69 5.12 -14.67
N SER A 51 -17.44 5.31 -13.58
CA SER A 51 -18.73 6.00 -13.63
C SER A 51 -18.58 7.46 -14.10
N PHE A 52 -17.57 8.18 -13.62
CA PHE A 52 -17.28 9.55 -14.11
C PHE A 52 -16.90 9.56 -15.59
N LEU A 53 -16.17 8.55 -16.08
CA LEU A 53 -15.84 8.44 -17.50
C LEU A 53 -17.09 8.21 -18.37
N LEU A 54 -18.00 7.34 -17.93
CA LEU A 54 -19.20 6.96 -18.69
C LEU A 54 -20.30 8.03 -18.67
N PHE A 55 -20.56 8.63 -17.51
CA PHE A 55 -21.67 9.58 -17.34
C PHE A 55 -21.23 11.04 -17.41
N ASN A 56 -19.93 11.30 -17.45
CA ASN A 56 -19.35 12.63 -17.47
C ASN A 56 -19.74 13.53 -16.28
N LYS A 57 -20.19 12.98 -15.16
CA LYS A 57 -20.60 13.74 -13.97
C LYS A 57 -20.69 12.84 -12.75
N PHE A 58 -20.85 13.45 -11.59
CA PHE A 58 -21.23 12.74 -10.38
C PHE A 58 -22.65 12.15 -10.52
N ASN A 59 -22.75 10.82 -10.52
CA ASN A 59 -24.02 10.10 -10.67
C ASN A 59 -24.16 9.04 -9.56
N PRO A 60 -24.67 9.39 -8.37
CA PRO A 60 -24.76 8.48 -7.24
C PRO A 60 -25.53 7.17 -7.52
N PRO A 61 -26.70 7.20 -8.20
CA PRO A 61 -27.41 5.97 -8.57
C PRO A 61 -26.57 5.04 -9.45
N ALA A 62 -25.86 5.58 -10.44
CA ALA A 62 -25.02 4.78 -11.33
C ALA A 62 -23.82 4.16 -10.59
N ILE A 63 -23.13 4.95 -9.77
CA ILE A 63 -22.00 4.45 -8.94
C ILE A 63 -22.49 3.30 -8.04
N THR A 64 -23.62 3.51 -7.35
CA THR A 64 -24.21 2.50 -6.45
C THR A 64 -24.61 1.24 -7.21
N CYS A 65 -25.25 1.38 -8.37
CA CYS A 65 -25.64 0.26 -9.22
C CYS A 65 -24.42 -0.57 -9.66
N PHE A 66 -23.36 0.08 -10.15
CA PHE A 66 -22.14 -0.63 -10.56
C PHE A 66 -21.45 -1.34 -9.39
N MET A 67 -21.45 -0.75 -8.20
CA MET A 67 -20.85 -1.36 -7.01
C MET A 67 -21.62 -2.60 -6.56
N LEU A 68 -22.96 -2.50 -6.47
CA LEU A 68 -23.80 -3.64 -6.11
C LEU A 68 -23.77 -4.73 -7.18
N GLY A 69 -23.75 -4.35 -8.46
CA GLY A 69 -23.58 -5.28 -9.58
C GLY A 69 -22.25 -6.03 -9.52
N LEU A 70 -21.14 -5.33 -9.24
CA LEU A 70 -19.83 -5.95 -9.05
C LEU A 70 -19.80 -6.86 -7.82
N LEU A 71 -20.38 -6.44 -6.70
CA LEU A 71 -20.49 -7.26 -5.49
C LEU A 71 -21.27 -8.56 -5.77
N MET A 72 -22.42 -8.45 -6.46
CA MET A 72 -23.24 -9.59 -6.87
C MET A 72 -22.47 -10.51 -7.82
N LEU A 73 -21.77 -9.96 -8.81
CA LEU A 73 -20.93 -10.75 -9.71
C LEU A 73 -19.85 -11.52 -8.94
N LEU A 74 -19.11 -10.85 -8.05
CA LEU A 74 -18.08 -11.50 -7.22
C LEU A 74 -18.67 -12.58 -6.32
N PHE A 75 -19.87 -12.37 -5.78
CA PHE A 75 -20.59 -13.35 -4.98
C PHE A 75 -20.98 -14.59 -5.82
N LEU A 76 -21.58 -14.38 -6.99
CA LEU A 76 -21.94 -15.45 -7.92
C LEU A 76 -20.72 -16.23 -8.41
N LEU A 77 -19.62 -15.54 -8.73
CA LEU A 77 -18.36 -16.19 -9.08
C LEU A 77 -17.87 -17.07 -7.93
N ASN A 78 -17.88 -16.56 -6.69
CA ASN A 78 -17.51 -17.36 -5.53
C ASN A 78 -18.40 -18.60 -5.37
N LEU A 79 -19.71 -18.50 -5.56
CA LEU A 79 -20.64 -19.64 -5.50
C LEU A 79 -20.37 -20.67 -6.61
N PHE A 80 -20.29 -20.22 -7.87
CA PHE A 80 -20.04 -21.07 -9.03
C PHE A 80 -18.73 -21.84 -8.87
N PHE A 81 -17.69 -21.11 -8.46
CA PHE A 81 -16.40 -21.70 -8.23
C PHE A 81 -16.47 -22.66 -7.04
N HIS A 82 -17.08 -22.30 -5.90
CA HIS A 82 -17.26 -23.15 -4.71
C HIS A 82 -17.83 -24.53 -5.06
N GLN A 83 -18.93 -24.56 -5.79
CA GLN A 83 -19.59 -25.81 -6.22
C GLN A 83 -18.67 -26.74 -7.02
N LYS A 84 -17.80 -26.19 -7.88
CA LYS A 84 -16.85 -26.96 -8.69
C LYS A 84 -15.75 -27.68 -7.88
N GLN A 85 -15.56 -27.32 -6.61
CA GLN A 85 -14.51 -27.87 -5.75
C GLN A 85 -15.04 -28.88 -4.71
N ASN A 86 -16.33 -29.19 -4.70
CA ASN A 86 -16.91 -30.22 -3.82
C ASN A 86 -16.33 -31.64 -4.03
N ASN A 87 -15.40 -31.84 -4.97
CA ASN A 87 -14.59 -33.06 -5.12
C ASN A 87 -13.24 -33.03 -4.37
N THR A 88 -12.91 -31.97 -3.65
CA THR A 88 -11.76 -31.93 -2.74
C THR A 88 -12.23 -31.46 -1.37
N PRO A 89 -11.97 -32.21 -0.27
CA PRO A 89 -12.41 -31.82 1.06
C PRO A 89 -11.84 -30.45 1.39
N ILE A 90 -12.72 -29.47 1.56
CA ILE A 90 -12.36 -28.13 2.00
C ILE A 90 -11.83 -28.28 3.42
N PRO A 91 -10.54 -27.99 3.71
CA PRO A 91 -10.10 -27.98 5.09
C PRO A 91 -10.94 -26.92 5.81
N PRO A 92 -11.61 -27.25 6.93
CA PRO A 92 -12.44 -26.29 7.66
C PRO A 92 -11.61 -25.03 7.94
N VAL A 93 -12.25 -23.85 7.88
CA VAL A 93 -11.67 -22.65 8.52
C VAL A 93 -11.42 -23.07 9.96
N SER A 94 -10.16 -23.26 10.35
CA SER A 94 -9.85 -23.55 11.73
C SER A 94 -10.09 -22.24 12.47
N TRP A 95 -11.24 -22.17 13.12
CA TRP A 95 -11.53 -21.21 14.17
C TRP A 95 -10.75 -21.67 15.41
N ASP A 96 -9.43 -21.84 15.26
CA ASP A 96 -8.58 -22.08 16.41
C ASP A 96 -8.80 -20.89 17.34
N ASN A 97 -9.06 -21.17 18.63
CA ASN A 97 -9.25 -20.11 19.62
C ASN A 97 -8.11 -19.10 19.45
N PRO A 98 -8.41 -17.83 19.10
CA PRO A 98 -7.36 -16.87 18.88
C PRO A 98 -6.54 -16.81 20.17
N PRO A 99 -5.20 -16.93 20.08
CA PRO A 99 -4.38 -16.89 21.28
C PRO A 99 -4.68 -15.58 22.01
N LEU A 100 -4.66 -15.59 23.35
CA LEU A 100 -5.03 -14.42 24.18
C LEU A 100 -4.38 -13.11 23.71
N ILE A 101 -3.15 -13.17 23.20
CA ILE A 101 -2.43 -12.03 22.64
C ILE A 101 -3.08 -11.43 21.38
N ASP A 102 -3.69 -12.24 20.50
CA ASP A 102 -4.42 -11.74 19.33
C ASP A 102 -5.72 -11.04 19.77
N LEU A 103 -6.41 -11.59 20.78
CA LEU A 103 -7.59 -10.94 21.37
C LEU A 103 -7.21 -9.63 22.05
N ALA A 104 -6.14 -9.62 22.84
CA ALA A 104 -5.63 -8.43 23.51
C ALA A 104 -5.16 -7.36 22.50
N ALA A 105 -4.47 -7.77 21.43
CA ALA A 105 -4.07 -6.87 20.34
C ALA A 105 -5.29 -6.27 19.63
N CYS A 106 -6.29 -7.09 19.29
CA CYS A 106 -7.55 -6.61 18.71
C CYS A 106 -8.25 -5.61 19.63
N ALA A 107 -8.41 -5.94 20.92
CA ALA A 107 -9.04 -5.04 21.89
C ALA A 107 -8.27 -3.71 22.03
N LEU A 108 -6.94 -3.78 22.16
CA LEU A 108 -6.06 -2.62 22.23
C LEU A 108 -6.23 -1.74 20.99
N TRP A 109 -6.17 -2.32 19.79
CA TRP A 109 -6.33 -1.57 18.55
C TRP A 109 -7.73 -1.00 18.39
N THR A 110 -8.78 -1.70 18.82
CA THR A 110 -10.13 -1.12 18.83
C THR A 110 -10.17 0.13 19.71
N VAL A 111 -9.66 0.06 20.94
CA VAL A 111 -9.58 1.22 21.85
C VAL A 111 -8.75 2.34 21.24
N LEU A 112 -7.57 2.04 20.71
CA LEU A 112 -6.70 3.03 20.08
C LEU A 112 -7.33 3.64 18.82
N SER A 113 -8.14 2.89 18.07
CA SER A 113 -8.89 3.42 16.92
C SER A 113 -9.83 4.53 17.35
N PHE A 114 -10.57 4.33 18.45
CA PHE A 114 -11.47 5.34 19.01
C PHE A 114 -10.70 6.55 19.54
N VAL A 115 -9.57 6.34 20.22
CA VAL A 115 -8.71 7.44 20.70
C VAL A 115 -8.15 8.25 19.53
N ILE A 116 -7.59 7.59 18.52
CA ILE A 116 -7.05 8.24 17.33
C ILE A 116 -8.16 8.99 16.58
N TYR A 117 -9.33 8.39 16.43
CA TYR A 117 -10.48 9.06 15.82
C TYR A 117 -10.87 10.32 16.59
N PHE A 118 -10.96 10.23 17.92
CA PHE A 118 -11.30 11.37 18.76
C PHE A 118 -10.28 12.50 18.65
N ILE A 119 -8.98 12.18 18.70
CA ILE A 119 -7.90 13.17 18.52
C ILE A 119 -7.98 13.80 17.13
N ALA A 120 -8.11 12.98 16.09
CA ALA A 120 -8.18 13.45 14.70
C ALA A 120 -9.45 14.28 14.43
N SER A 121 -10.55 14.03 15.14
CA SER A 121 -11.78 14.82 15.05
C SER A 121 -11.62 16.29 15.47
N LYS A 122 -10.57 16.62 16.24
CA LYS A 122 -10.21 18.00 16.58
C LYS A 122 -9.65 18.79 15.39
N HIS A 123 -9.25 18.10 14.33
CA HIS A 123 -8.80 18.68 13.07
C HIS A 123 -9.63 18.14 11.90
N PRO A 124 -10.93 18.48 11.82
CA PRO A 124 -11.88 17.81 10.92
C PRO A 124 -11.57 18.01 9.42
N PHE A 125 -10.81 19.06 9.08
CA PHE A 125 -10.38 19.34 7.71
C PHE A 125 -9.00 18.76 7.34
N GLY A 126 -8.35 18.06 8.27
CA GLY A 126 -6.99 17.58 8.11
C GLY A 126 -5.96 18.71 8.14
N GLN A 127 -4.82 18.48 7.49
CA GLN A 127 -3.73 19.45 7.38
C GLN A 127 -3.73 20.14 6.00
N TRP A 128 -2.72 20.97 5.71
CA TRP A 128 -2.65 21.80 4.49
C TRP A 128 -3.04 21.07 3.20
N ASP A 129 -2.37 19.95 2.87
CA ASP A 129 -2.65 19.23 1.61
C ASP A 129 -4.04 18.58 1.59
N ALA A 130 -4.65 18.31 2.75
CA ALA A 130 -5.96 17.71 2.81
C ALA A 130 -7.00 18.68 2.28
N TRP A 131 -7.11 19.86 2.87
CA TRP A 131 -8.11 20.83 2.43
C TRP A 131 -7.72 21.53 1.12
N ALA A 132 -6.42 21.66 0.78
CA ALA A 132 -5.99 22.31 -0.46
C ALA A 132 -5.97 21.38 -1.69
N LEU A 133 -5.75 20.07 -1.51
CA LEU A 133 -5.66 19.11 -2.60
C LEU A 133 -6.74 18.03 -2.47
N TRP A 134 -6.65 17.16 -1.47
CA TRP A 134 -7.38 15.87 -1.47
C TRP A 134 -8.88 16.00 -1.21
N ASN A 135 -9.26 16.69 -0.13
CA ASN A 135 -10.65 16.98 0.22
C ASN A 135 -11.27 17.99 -0.74
N MET A 136 -10.49 18.97 -1.21
CA MET A 136 -10.94 19.89 -2.25
C MET A 136 -11.28 19.13 -3.53
N LYS A 137 -10.41 18.23 -4.01
CA LYS A 137 -10.69 17.41 -5.19
C LYS A 137 -11.95 16.55 -5.01
N THR A 138 -12.12 15.95 -3.84
CA THR A 138 -13.34 15.20 -3.49
C THR A 138 -14.58 16.09 -3.61
N LYS A 139 -14.55 17.28 -2.99
CA LYS A 139 -15.64 18.25 -3.03
C LYS A 139 -15.92 18.74 -4.45
N PHE A 140 -14.88 19.00 -5.23
CA PHE A 140 -14.99 19.41 -6.63
C PHE A 140 -15.71 18.34 -7.45
N LEU A 141 -15.26 17.08 -7.36
CA LEU A 141 -15.87 15.95 -8.08
C LEU A 141 -17.37 15.78 -7.76
N VAL A 142 -17.79 16.04 -6.53
CA VAL A 142 -19.21 15.95 -6.12
C VAL A 142 -20.04 17.13 -6.63
N LEU A 143 -19.49 18.34 -6.62
CA LEU A 143 -20.26 19.58 -6.83
C LEU A 143 -20.17 20.15 -8.26
N SER A 144 -19.16 19.80 -9.04
CA SER A 144 -18.87 20.44 -10.33
C SER A 144 -19.80 20.04 -11.48
N GLY A 145 -20.69 19.05 -11.27
CA GLY A 145 -21.52 18.47 -12.33
C GLY A 145 -20.68 18.02 -13.53
N ASP A 146 -21.09 18.44 -14.73
CA ASP A 146 -20.45 18.07 -16.00
C ASP A 146 -19.05 18.70 -16.18
N SER A 147 -18.68 19.66 -15.33
CA SER A 147 -17.39 20.36 -15.38
C SER A 147 -16.28 19.69 -14.56
N TRP A 148 -16.47 18.46 -14.09
CA TRP A 148 -15.51 17.78 -13.20
C TRP A 148 -14.09 17.66 -13.76
N ARG A 149 -13.93 17.59 -15.10
CA ARG A 149 -12.62 17.56 -15.75
C ARG A 149 -11.84 18.87 -15.61
N SER A 150 -12.51 19.97 -15.25
CA SER A 150 -11.86 21.28 -15.00
C SER A 150 -10.84 21.23 -13.86
N ILE A 151 -10.86 20.15 -13.07
CA ILE A 151 -9.87 19.86 -12.03
C ILE A 151 -8.45 19.65 -12.59
N PHE A 152 -8.31 19.35 -13.88
CA PHE A 152 -7.04 18.99 -14.52
C PHE A 152 -6.35 20.15 -15.25
N ASP A 153 -7.10 21.16 -15.68
CA ASP A 153 -6.63 22.24 -16.55
C ASP A 153 -6.95 23.65 -16.02
N LYS A 154 -8.08 23.83 -15.33
CA LYS A 154 -8.53 25.16 -14.87
C LYS A 154 -8.19 25.49 -13.42
N LEU A 155 -7.83 24.49 -12.61
CA LEU A 155 -7.44 24.73 -11.22
C LEU A 155 -5.98 25.18 -11.11
N HIS A 156 -5.69 25.91 -10.03
CA HIS A 156 -4.34 26.35 -9.73
C HIS A 156 -3.38 25.16 -9.58
N TRP A 157 -2.12 25.36 -9.97
CA TRP A 157 -1.09 24.30 -9.97
C TRP A 157 -0.86 23.63 -8.62
N HIS A 158 -1.17 24.30 -7.51
CA HIS A 158 -0.94 23.76 -6.16
C HIS A 158 -1.91 22.63 -5.85
N THR A 159 -2.99 22.49 -6.63
CA THR A 159 -3.94 21.38 -6.53
C THR A 159 -3.37 20.07 -7.08
N GLN A 160 -2.17 20.10 -7.68
CA GLN A 160 -1.49 18.93 -8.26
C GLN A 160 -2.40 18.21 -9.27
N PRO A 161 -2.78 18.86 -10.38
CA PRO A 161 -3.76 18.31 -11.34
C PRO A 161 -3.28 17.00 -11.99
N ASP A 162 -1.97 16.75 -12.02
CA ASP A 162 -1.39 15.52 -12.53
C ASP A 162 -1.38 14.39 -11.50
N TYR A 163 -1.76 14.62 -10.24
CA TYR A 163 -1.83 13.57 -9.23
C TYR A 163 -3.09 12.71 -9.43
N PRO A 164 -2.93 11.37 -9.45
CA PRO A 164 -4.04 10.42 -9.47
C PRO A 164 -5.08 10.61 -8.35
N LEU A 165 -6.25 10.01 -8.53
CA LEU A 165 -7.47 10.33 -7.77
C LEU A 165 -8.01 9.19 -6.90
N LEU A 166 -7.21 8.17 -6.53
CA LEU A 166 -7.71 7.05 -5.71
C LEU A 166 -8.38 7.52 -4.42
N LEU A 167 -7.69 8.33 -3.59
CA LEU A 167 -8.26 8.83 -2.33
C LEU A 167 -9.53 9.68 -2.54
N PRO A 168 -9.54 10.68 -3.45
CA PRO A 168 -10.78 11.39 -3.79
C PRO A 168 -11.93 10.48 -4.20
N PHE A 169 -11.70 9.49 -5.07
CA PHE A 169 -12.75 8.59 -5.53
C PHE A 169 -13.24 7.60 -4.47
N ILE A 170 -12.38 7.19 -3.52
CA ILE A 170 -12.84 6.49 -2.31
C ILE A 170 -13.88 7.33 -1.59
N ASN A 171 -13.57 8.59 -1.31
CA ASN A 171 -14.47 9.45 -0.55
C ASN A 171 -15.75 9.80 -1.33
N VAL A 172 -15.66 9.99 -2.65
CA VAL A 172 -16.82 10.17 -3.54
C VAL A 172 -17.73 8.95 -3.52
N TRP A 173 -17.20 7.72 -3.53
CA TRP A 173 -17.99 6.50 -3.40
C TRP A 173 -18.81 6.49 -2.09
N ILE A 174 -18.14 6.69 -0.96
CA ILE A 174 -18.80 6.67 0.35
C ILE A 174 -19.89 7.75 0.40
N HIS A 175 -19.64 8.93 -0.16
CA HIS A 175 -20.62 10.00 -0.25
C HIS A 175 -21.79 9.64 -1.15
N ALA A 176 -21.53 9.07 -2.34
CA ALA A 176 -22.56 8.65 -3.30
C ALA A 176 -23.57 7.67 -2.68
N PHE A 177 -23.08 6.72 -1.89
CA PHE A 177 -23.93 5.70 -1.28
C PHE A 177 -24.71 6.23 -0.06
N SER A 178 -24.08 7.08 0.75
CA SER A 178 -24.59 7.40 2.09
C SER A 178 -25.12 8.81 2.28
N GLY A 179 -24.80 9.74 1.38
CA GLY A 179 -25.07 11.16 1.54
C GLY A 179 -24.34 11.84 2.70
N ALA A 180 -23.42 11.13 3.39
CA ALA A 180 -22.77 11.66 4.59
C ALA A 180 -21.82 12.83 4.29
N PRO A 181 -21.56 13.72 5.26
CA PRO A 181 -20.66 14.86 5.07
C PRO A 181 -19.23 14.44 4.69
N LEU A 182 -18.64 15.11 3.70
CA LEU A 182 -17.31 14.79 3.18
C LEU A 182 -16.22 14.89 4.26
N GLN A 183 -16.36 15.81 5.22
CA GLN A 183 -15.42 15.96 6.34
C GLN A 183 -15.36 14.70 7.20
N GLN A 184 -16.54 14.14 7.52
CA GLN A 184 -16.63 12.91 8.31
C GLN A 184 -16.08 11.72 7.52
N ILE A 185 -16.34 11.66 6.21
CA ILE A 185 -15.84 10.61 5.33
C ILE A 185 -14.31 10.67 5.26
N SER A 186 -13.71 11.82 4.96
CA SER A 186 -12.26 11.98 4.86
C SER A 186 -11.54 11.62 6.16
N LEU A 187 -12.06 12.07 7.30
CA LEU A 187 -11.55 11.69 8.62
C LEU A 187 -11.62 10.18 8.84
N THR A 188 -12.78 9.57 8.57
CA THR A 188 -12.99 8.12 8.76
C THR A 188 -12.07 7.31 7.85
N THR A 189 -11.93 7.70 6.58
CA THR A 189 -11.02 7.05 5.63
C THR A 189 -9.57 7.10 6.12
N ALA A 190 -9.11 8.26 6.61
CA ALA A 190 -7.75 8.41 7.13
C ALA A 190 -7.49 7.50 8.35
N VAL A 191 -8.40 7.51 9.33
CA VAL A 191 -8.29 6.66 10.54
C VAL A 191 -8.37 5.18 10.16
N LEU A 192 -9.27 4.80 9.25
CA LEU A 192 -9.40 3.41 8.79
C LEU A 192 -8.10 2.91 8.15
N PHE A 193 -7.46 3.70 7.29
CA PHE A 193 -6.18 3.32 6.69
C PHE A 193 -5.02 3.35 7.69
N ALA A 194 -5.01 4.27 8.65
CA ALA A 194 -4.01 4.29 9.73
C ALA A 194 -4.03 2.98 10.53
N MET A 195 -5.22 2.53 10.93
CA MET A 195 -5.41 1.28 11.66
C MET A 195 -5.18 0.06 10.77
N SER A 196 -5.68 0.08 9.53
CA SER A 196 -5.46 -1.03 8.58
C SER A 196 -3.97 -1.22 8.26
N CYS A 197 -3.20 -0.14 8.14
CA CYS A 197 -1.75 -0.22 7.93
C CYS A 197 -1.04 -0.82 9.16
N ASN A 198 -1.48 -0.47 10.37
CA ASN A 198 -0.93 -1.00 11.60
C ASN A 198 -1.24 -2.50 11.81
N ILE A 199 -2.50 -2.89 11.57
CA ILE A 199 -2.95 -4.29 11.62
C ILE A 199 -2.21 -5.10 10.55
N LEU A 200 -2.05 -4.53 9.35
CA LEU A 200 -1.31 -5.15 8.25
C LEU A 200 0.16 -5.40 8.63
N LEU A 201 0.83 -4.47 9.30
CA LEU A 201 2.21 -4.66 9.77
C LEU A 201 2.31 -5.85 10.74
N TYR A 202 1.44 -5.90 11.76
CA TYR A 202 1.39 -7.03 12.68
C TYR A 202 1.08 -8.35 11.97
N ALA A 203 0.00 -8.36 11.19
CA ALA A 203 -0.53 -9.54 10.54
C ALA A 203 0.42 -10.08 9.45
N GLY A 204 1.19 -9.21 8.81
CA GLY A 204 2.25 -9.56 7.87
C GLY A 204 3.48 -10.11 8.58
N LEU A 205 3.96 -9.47 9.65
CA LEU A 205 5.14 -9.92 10.40
C LEU A 205 4.90 -11.27 11.08
N ARG A 206 3.74 -11.49 11.71
CA ARG A 206 3.43 -12.77 12.41
C ARG A 206 3.48 -14.00 11.51
N GLN A 207 3.47 -13.83 10.18
CA GLN A 207 3.66 -14.94 9.24
C GLN A 207 5.10 -15.49 9.25
N PHE A 208 6.04 -14.67 9.69
CA PHE A 208 7.47 -14.92 9.53
C PHE A 208 8.24 -14.89 10.86
N ILE A 209 7.72 -14.17 11.86
CA ILE A 209 8.37 -13.95 13.15
C ILE A 209 7.42 -14.28 14.30
N LYS A 210 7.95 -14.40 15.53
CA LYS A 210 7.15 -14.61 16.74
C LYS A 210 6.14 -13.47 16.94
N LYS A 211 4.91 -13.82 17.34
CA LYS A 211 3.77 -12.89 17.50
C LYS A 211 4.06 -11.74 18.47
N GLU A 212 4.82 -11.99 19.53
CA GLU A 212 5.20 -10.97 20.52
C GLU A 212 6.08 -9.89 19.89
N ILE A 213 7.00 -10.30 19.01
CA ILE A 213 7.92 -9.40 18.31
C ILE A 213 7.18 -8.64 17.21
N ALA A 214 6.25 -9.29 16.52
CA ALA A 214 5.36 -8.62 15.57
C ALA A 214 4.49 -7.56 16.26
N LEU A 215 3.98 -7.85 17.47
CA LEU A 215 3.19 -6.91 18.26
C LEU A 215 4.04 -5.71 18.69
N LEU A 216 5.29 -5.93 19.10
CA LEU A 216 6.23 -4.85 19.40
C LEU A 216 6.43 -3.93 18.19
N ALA A 217 6.73 -4.48 17.00
CA ALA A 217 6.93 -3.69 15.79
C ALA A 217 5.69 -2.85 15.42
N SER A 218 4.50 -3.45 15.52
CA SER A 218 3.24 -2.75 15.27
C SER A 218 2.94 -1.70 16.35
N SER A 219 3.25 -1.97 17.62
CA SER A 219 3.07 -1.01 18.72
C SER A 219 4.00 0.19 18.57
N LEU A 220 5.26 -0.02 18.15
CA LEU A 220 6.20 1.05 17.83
C LEU A 220 5.65 1.98 16.75
N LEU A 221 4.95 1.45 15.75
CA LEU A 221 4.32 2.28 14.72
C LEU A 221 3.10 3.04 15.26
N LEU A 222 2.17 2.35 15.94
CA LEU A 222 0.89 2.94 16.35
C LEU A 222 1.04 3.98 17.46
N LEU A 223 2.00 3.77 18.37
CA LEU A 223 2.27 4.68 19.48
C LEU A 223 3.16 5.86 19.08
N HIS A 224 3.69 5.87 17.84
CA HIS A 224 4.56 6.94 17.38
C HIS A 224 3.76 8.22 17.07
N PRO A 225 3.94 9.32 17.83
CA PRO A 225 3.06 10.50 17.74
C PRO A 225 3.03 11.13 16.35
N TYR A 226 4.19 11.30 15.72
CA TYR A 226 4.27 11.90 14.39
C TYR A 226 3.71 10.99 13.29
N TYR A 227 3.74 9.66 13.46
CA TYR A 227 3.10 8.74 12.52
C TYR A 227 1.58 8.89 12.62
N VAL A 228 1.01 8.89 13.84
CA VAL A 228 -0.42 9.10 14.04
C VAL A 228 -0.89 10.44 13.50
N PHE A 229 -0.11 11.51 13.74
CA PHE A 229 -0.37 12.83 13.19
C PHE A 229 -0.42 12.81 11.65
N CYS A 230 0.59 12.29 10.98
CA CYS A 230 0.62 12.22 9.51
C CYS A 230 -0.43 11.27 8.94
N ALA A 231 -0.70 10.13 9.58
CA ALA A 231 -1.68 9.14 9.14
C ALA A 231 -3.11 9.67 9.21
N THR A 232 -3.39 10.58 10.15
CA THR A 232 -4.69 11.21 10.32
C THR A 232 -4.79 12.60 9.68
N ALA A 233 -3.72 13.06 9.02
CA ALA A 233 -3.69 14.35 8.32
C ALA A 233 -4.64 14.43 7.11
N GLN A 234 -5.28 13.31 6.73
CA GLN A 234 -6.17 13.15 5.58
C GLN A 234 -5.45 13.32 4.23
N TYR A 235 -4.17 12.96 4.19
CA TYR A 235 -3.37 12.96 2.97
C TYR A 235 -3.41 11.60 2.29
N ALA A 236 -3.12 11.56 0.99
CA ALA A 236 -2.96 10.29 0.27
C ALA A 236 -1.70 9.49 0.69
N ASP A 237 -0.79 10.08 1.47
CA ASP A 237 0.44 9.44 1.93
C ASP A 237 0.18 8.19 2.79
N ILE A 238 -0.91 8.13 3.57
CA ILE A 238 -1.24 6.92 4.33
C ILE A 238 -1.67 5.75 3.42
N LEU A 239 -2.28 6.04 2.27
CA LEU A 239 -2.57 5.02 1.27
C LEU A 239 -1.26 4.52 0.63
N LEU A 240 -0.31 5.41 0.29
CA LEU A 240 1.01 4.98 -0.18
C LEU A 240 1.69 4.04 0.82
N ALA A 241 1.67 4.40 2.11
CA ALA A 241 2.25 3.60 3.18
C ALA A 241 1.59 2.21 3.26
N PHE A 242 0.26 2.17 3.24
CA PHE A 242 -0.53 0.95 3.28
C PHE A 242 -0.26 0.04 2.07
N TYR A 243 -0.39 0.55 0.84
CA TYR A 243 -0.26 -0.27 -0.37
C TYR A 243 1.19 -0.72 -0.59
N LEU A 244 2.19 0.12 -0.27
CA LEU A 244 3.59 -0.31 -0.30
C LEU A 244 3.84 -1.45 0.68
N LEU A 245 3.40 -1.30 1.95
CA LEU A 245 3.55 -2.34 2.96
C LEU A 245 2.86 -3.65 2.53
N ALA A 246 1.63 -3.54 2.00
CA ALA A 246 0.87 -4.68 1.48
C ALA A 246 1.63 -5.39 0.36
N SER A 247 2.14 -4.62 -0.62
CA SER A 247 2.92 -5.17 -1.73
C SER A 247 4.19 -5.88 -1.26
N LEU A 248 4.93 -5.33 -0.29
CA LEU A 248 6.14 -5.98 0.23
C LEU A 248 5.82 -7.26 1.01
N ILE A 249 4.77 -7.26 1.85
CA ILE A 249 4.33 -8.46 2.57
C ILE A 249 3.91 -9.54 1.58
N ILE A 250 3.03 -9.22 0.62
CA ILE A 250 2.55 -10.18 -0.37
C ILE A 250 3.68 -10.65 -1.28
N ALA A 251 4.67 -9.81 -1.61
CA ALA A 251 5.86 -10.24 -2.33
C ALA A 251 6.66 -11.28 -1.53
N MET A 252 6.86 -11.08 -0.23
CA MET A 252 7.54 -12.08 0.62
C MET A 252 6.72 -13.38 0.73
N ILE A 253 5.40 -13.30 0.87
CA ILE A 253 4.52 -14.48 0.87
C ILE A 253 4.59 -15.21 -0.47
N MET A 254 4.50 -14.49 -1.58
CA MET A 254 4.59 -15.04 -2.92
C MET A 254 5.92 -15.78 -3.13
N LEU A 255 7.04 -15.16 -2.77
CA LEU A 255 8.37 -15.75 -2.97
C LEU A 255 8.64 -16.96 -2.08
N THR A 256 8.09 -16.99 -0.87
CA THR A 256 8.24 -18.10 0.08
C THR A 256 7.30 -19.27 -0.21
N THR A 257 6.04 -18.98 -0.57
CA THR A 257 5.01 -20.01 -0.81
C THR A 257 4.92 -20.48 -2.26
N LYS A 258 5.55 -19.77 -3.20
CA LYS A 258 5.46 -20.02 -4.65
C LYS A 258 4.04 -20.00 -5.21
N ASN A 259 3.14 -19.25 -4.57
CA ASN A 259 1.73 -19.23 -4.90
C ASN A 259 1.40 -18.20 -5.99
N ALA A 260 0.72 -18.63 -7.06
CA ALA A 260 0.31 -17.78 -8.17
C ALA A 260 -0.82 -16.78 -7.82
N GLY A 261 -1.75 -17.14 -6.93
CA GLY A 261 -2.79 -16.23 -6.44
C GLY A 261 -2.22 -15.04 -5.65
N SER A 262 -1.15 -15.28 -4.86
CA SER A 262 -0.40 -14.20 -4.21
C SER A 262 0.30 -13.29 -5.22
N ALA A 263 0.73 -13.83 -6.35
CA ALA A 263 1.32 -13.04 -7.44
C ALA A 263 0.29 -12.14 -8.11
N VAL A 264 -0.93 -12.65 -8.38
CA VAL A 264 -2.05 -11.83 -8.88
C VAL A 264 -2.42 -10.73 -7.87
N LEU A 265 -2.53 -11.07 -6.59
CA LEU A 265 -2.80 -10.09 -5.55
C LEU A 265 -1.71 -9.00 -5.48
N LEU A 266 -0.44 -9.38 -5.59
CA LEU A 266 0.67 -8.42 -5.65
C LEU A 266 0.51 -7.46 -6.83
N GLY A 267 0.22 -7.99 -8.02
CA GLY A 267 -0.03 -7.17 -9.21
C GLY A 267 -1.16 -6.18 -9.00
N MET A 268 -2.29 -6.62 -8.42
CA MET A 268 -3.44 -5.74 -8.13
C MET A 268 -3.06 -4.61 -7.16
N LEU A 269 -2.35 -4.93 -6.07
CA LEU A 269 -1.89 -3.93 -5.10
C LEU A 269 -0.95 -2.92 -5.74
N LEU A 270 -0.05 -3.39 -6.60
CA LEU A 270 0.90 -2.53 -7.33
C LEU A 270 0.20 -1.62 -8.34
N GLY A 271 -0.82 -2.10 -9.05
CA GLY A 271 -1.58 -1.25 -9.96
C GLY A 271 -2.40 -0.19 -9.21
N LEU A 272 -3.05 -0.56 -8.10
CA LEU A 272 -3.74 0.41 -7.23
C LEU A 272 -2.78 1.44 -6.62
N LEU A 273 -1.55 1.02 -6.23
CA LEU A 273 -0.50 1.91 -5.72
C LEU A 273 -0.21 3.06 -6.71
N THR A 274 -0.24 2.78 -8.02
CA THR A 274 0.00 3.80 -9.06
C THR A 274 -1.09 4.86 -9.16
N PHE A 275 -2.31 4.58 -8.70
CA PHE A 275 -3.45 5.51 -8.80
C PHE A 275 -3.60 6.40 -7.56
N ILE A 276 -2.66 6.37 -6.62
CA ILE A 276 -2.67 7.18 -5.39
C ILE A 276 -1.98 8.54 -5.61
N LYS A 277 -0.72 8.49 -6.02
CA LYS A 277 0.20 9.62 -6.21
C LYS A 277 1.29 9.20 -7.22
N ASN A 278 2.02 10.17 -7.78
CA ASN A 278 3.11 9.91 -8.72
C ASN A 278 4.20 8.99 -8.14
N GLU A 279 4.50 9.13 -6.85
CA GLU A 279 5.46 8.30 -6.13
C GLU A 279 5.08 6.82 -6.19
N GLY A 280 3.78 6.49 -6.20
CA GLY A 280 3.30 5.12 -6.30
C GLY A 280 3.66 4.44 -7.62
N LEU A 281 3.68 5.19 -8.73
CA LEU A 281 4.14 4.70 -10.02
C LEU A 281 5.64 4.31 -9.96
N VAL A 282 6.46 5.16 -9.36
CA VAL A 282 7.90 4.90 -9.18
C VAL A 282 8.13 3.69 -8.29
N MET A 283 7.43 3.60 -7.16
CA MET A 283 7.52 2.44 -6.25
C MET A 283 7.13 1.14 -6.97
N MET A 284 6.06 1.17 -7.77
CA MET A 284 5.63 0.02 -8.57
C MET A 284 6.73 -0.41 -9.55
N MET A 285 7.28 0.53 -10.33
CA MET A 285 8.32 0.23 -11.32
C MET A 285 9.55 -0.38 -10.65
N VAL A 286 10.06 0.23 -9.58
CA VAL A 286 11.24 -0.28 -8.84
C VAL A 286 10.98 -1.70 -8.33
N LEU A 287 9.84 -1.94 -7.68
CA LEU A 287 9.55 -3.24 -7.09
C LEU A 287 9.33 -4.33 -8.16
N ILE A 288 8.62 -4.04 -9.25
CA ILE A 288 8.45 -4.98 -10.36
C ILE A 288 9.79 -5.29 -11.01
N SER A 289 10.63 -4.29 -11.30
CA SER A 289 11.95 -4.51 -11.90
C SER A 289 12.82 -5.42 -11.04
N LEU A 290 12.84 -5.21 -9.72
CA LEU A 290 13.60 -6.05 -8.79
C LEU A 290 13.03 -7.48 -8.72
N LEU A 291 11.71 -7.64 -8.71
CA LEU A 291 11.06 -8.96 -8.68
C LEU A 291 11.31 -9.73 -9.98
N VAL A 292 11.19 -9.07 -11.14
CA VAL A 292 11.48 -9.66 -12.45
C VAL A 292 12.93 -10.10 -12.51
N ALA A 293 13.87 -9.21 -12.17
CA ALA A 293 15.29 -9.55 -12.12
C ALA A 293 15.56 -10.72 -11.17
N TYR A 294 14.95 -10.73 -9.98
CA TYR A 294 15.14 -11.81 -9.01
C TYR A 294 14.58 -13.16 -9.48
N LEU A 295 13.40 -13.18 -10.11
CA LEU A 295 12.75 -14.40 -10.60
C LEU A 295 13.43 -14.99 -11.84
N LEU A 296 14.01 -14.15 -12.69
CA LEU A 296 14.74 -14.58 -13.89
C LEU A 296 16.19 -15.00 -13.60
N TRP A 297 16.88 -14.32 -12.68
CA TRP A 297 18.30 -14.55 -12.42
C TRP A 297 18.58 -15.74 -11.50
N ASN A 298 17.62 -16.12 -10.66
CA ASN A 298 17.86 -17.15 -9.66
C ASN A 298 17.75 -18.57 -10.25
N LYS A 299 18.87 -19.09 -10.76
CA LYS A 299 18.99 -20.41 -11.41
C LYS A 299 18.60 -21.61 -10.54
N GLU A 300 18.58 -21.45 -9.22
CA GLU A 300 18.17 -22.51 -8.28
C GLU A 300 16.64 -22.70 -8.21
N LYS A 301 15.85 -21.82 -8.85
CA LYS A 301 14.39 -21.89 -8.82
C LYS A 301 13.84 -22.61 -10.05
N ASP A 302 12.76 -23.36 -9.80
CA ASP A 302 11.92 -23.96 -10.84
C ASP A 302 11.39 -22.87 -11.79
N GLN A 303 11.87 -22.91 -13.04
CA GLN A 303 11.53 -21.93 -14.08
C GLN A 303 10.02 -21.85 -14.33
N LYS A 304 9.30 -22.98 -14.22
CA LYS A 304 7.85 -23.02 -14.41
C LYS A 304 7.13 -22.21 -13.33
N SER A 305 7.55 -22.38 -12.08
CA SER A 305 7.01 -21.62 -10.94
C SER A 305 7.32 -20.13 -11.06
N SER A 306 8.55 -19.76 -11.43
CA SER A 306 8.92 -18.35 -11.66
C SER A 306 8.07 -17.71 -12.76
N PHE A 307 7.84 -18.41 -13.86
CA PHE A 307 7.01 -17.92 -14.96
C PHE A 307 5.54 -17.72 -14.55
N GLN A 308 4.96 -18.66 -13.80
CA GLN A 308 3.60 -18.52 -13.27
C GLN A 308 3.46 -17.33 -12.32
N GLN A 309 4.48 -17.06 -11.50
CA GLN A 309 4.49 -15.87 -10.64
C GLN A 309 4.55 -14.58 -11.46
N LEU A 310 5.41 -14.51 -12.48
CA LEU A 310 5.47 -13.35 -13.37
C LEU A 310 4.13 -13.12 -14.07
N GLN A 311 3.55 -14.16 -14.66
CA GLN A 311 2.21 -14.08 -15.27
C GLN A 311 1.17 -13.59 -14.27
N GLY A 312 1.17 -14.13 -13.05
CA GLY A 312 0.28 -13.69 -11.98
C GLY A 312 0.42 -12.19 -11.69
N ILE A 313 1.65 -11.69 -11.51
CA ILE A 313 1.91 -10.25 -11.28
C ILE A 313 1.33 -9.41 -12.42
N PHE A 314 1.59 -9.76 -13.67
CA PHE A 314 1.11 -8.97 -14.81
C PHE A 314 -0.41 -9.03 -14.96
N ILE A 315 -1.05 -10.19 -14.75
CA ILE A 315 -2.51 -10.31 -14.74
C ILE A 315 -3.11 -9.38 -13.68
N GLY A 316 -2.60 -9.44 -12.45
CA GLY A 316 -3.07 -8.58 -11.37
C GLY A 316 -2.87 -7.09 -11.66
N LEU A 317 -1.72 -6.74 -12.25
CA LEU A 317 -1.38 -5.37 -12.60
C LEU A 317 -2.37 -4.82 -13.63
N ILE A 318 -2.62 -5.56 -14.73
CA ILE A 318 -3.55 -5.16 -15.79
C ILE A 318 -4.95 -4.84 -15.24
N LEU A 319 -5.42 -5.63 -14.27
CA LEU A 319 -6.76 -5.47 -13.68
C LEU A 319 -6.95 -4.13 -12.95
N THR A 320 -5.88 -3.44 -12.57
CA THR A 320 -5.96 -2.23 -11.72
C THR A 320 -5.20 -1.03 -12.30
N ILE A 321 -4.11 -1.23 -13.03
CA ILE A 321 -3.27 -0.16 -13.60
C ILE A 321 -3.97 0.64 -14.71
N TRP A 322 -5.02 0.09 -15.33
CA TRP A 322 -5.77 0.77 -16.38
C TRP A 322 -6.29 2.14 -15.93
N THR A 323 -6.61 2.30 -14.64
CA THR A 323 -7.06 3.58 -14.05
C THR A 323 -5.99 4.65 -14.21
N THR A 324 -4.75 4.34 -13.83
CA THR A 324 -3.59 5.23 -13.97
C THR A 324 -3.23 5.48 -15.43
N ILE A 325 -3.24 4.44 -16.28
CA ILE A 325 -2.93 4.60 -17.71
C ILE A 325 -3.93 5.56 -18.35
N PHE A 326 -5.22 5.32 -18.15
CA PHE A 326 -6.27 6.18 -18.72
C PHE A 326 -6.13 7.60 -18.18
N PHE A 327 -5.97 7.75 -16.86
CA PHE A 327 -5.79 9.05 -16.23
C PHE A 327 -4.59 9.80 -16.81
N LYS A 328 -3.41 9.17 -16.89
CA LYS A 328 -2.18 9.81 -17.36
C LYS A 328 -2.18 10.12 -18.85
N LEU A 329 -2.81 9.31 -19.68
CA LEU A 329 -2.84 9.52 -21.13
C LEU A 329 -3.90 10.52 -21.57
N PHE A 330 -5.06 10.56 -20.90
CA PHE A 330 -6.23 11.30 -21.40
C PHE A 330 -6.67 12.48 -20.53
N LEU A 331 -6.29 12.53 -19.25
CA LEU A 331 -6.81 13.52 -18.30
C LEU A 331 -5.71 14.38 -17.66
N ALA A 332 -4.63 13.75 -17.21
CA ALA A 332 -3.59 14.42 -16.45
C ALA A 332 -2.78 15.36 -17.34
N PRO A 333 -2.54 16.62 -16.91
CA PRO A 333 -1.54 17.44 -17.57
C PRO A 333 -0.13 16.86 -17.34
N PRO A 334 0.86 17.28 -18.14
CA PRO A 334 2.25 16.92 -17.92
C PRO A 334 2.70 17.27 -16.50
N ASN A 335 3.45 16.37 -15.88
CA ASN A 335 3.99 16.59 -14.54
C ASN A 335 4.97 17.77 -14.59
N ARG A 336 4.69 18.81 -13.80
CA ARG A 336 5.50 20.04 -13.76
C ARG A 336 6.76 19.88 -12.93
N ASP A 337 6.75 18.96 -11.97
CA ASP A 337 7.84 18.76 -11.00
C ASP A 337 9.01 17.95 -11.56
N ILE A 338 8.79 17.26 -12.70
CA ILE A 338 9.79 16.48 -13.42
C ILE A 338 9.98 17.12 -14.78
N LEU A 339 11.23 17.52 -15.08
CA LEU A 339 11.60 18.16 -16.34
C LEU A 339 11.30 17.24 -17.52
N ILE A 340 10.57 17.75 -18.50
CA ILE A 340 10.40 17.11 -19.82
C ILE A 340 11.49 17.61 -20.79
N ASP A 341 12.01 18.80 -20.55
CA ASP A 341 13.06 19.41 -21.37
C ASP A 341 14.32 19.69 -20.53
N TYR A 342 15.15 18.66 -20.41
CA TYR A 342 16.46 18.74 -19.74
C TYR A 342 17.48 19.57 -20.54
N ALA A 343 17.23 19.78 -21.84
CA ALA A 343 18.15 20.50 -22.72
C ALA A 343 17.95 22.02 -22.64
N ALA A 344 16.72 22.48 -22.37
CA ALA A 344 16.39 23.91 -22.37
C ALA A 344 16.48 24.63 -21.01
N ARG A 345 16.71 23.92 -19.89
CA ARG A 345 16.81 24.54 -18.55
C ARG A 345 18.00 24.01 -17.74
N GLU A 346 18.73 24.94 -17.11
CA GLU A 346 19.84 24.62 -16.22
C GLU A 346 19.36 23.83 -14.98
N LEU A 347 19.99 22.69 -14.74
CA LEU A 347 19.79 21.89 -13.53
C LEU A 347 20.49 22.53 -12.33
N ARG A 348 19.90 23.61 -11.80
CA ARG A 348 20.49 24.47 -10.76
C ARG A 348 21.09 23.73 -9.56
N PHE A 349 20.50 22.60 -9.17
CA PHE A 349 20.90 21.85 -7.98
C PHE A 349 21.65 20.55 -8.29
N PHE A 350 21.88 20.23 -9.56
CA PHE A 350 22.65 19.04 -9.97
C PHE A 350 24.16 19.32 -9.86
N ASN A 351 24.60 19.57 -8.63
CA ASN A 351 25.98 19.89 -8.28
C ASN A 351 26.30 19.44 -6.85
N GLY A 352 27.56 19.59 -6.42
CA GLY A 352 28.00 19.18 -5.08
C GLY A 352 27.25 19.88 -3.94
N GLN A 353 26.82 21.14 -4.13
CA GLN A 353 26.06 21.87 -3.12
C GLN A 353 24.65 21.30 -2.93
N GLY A 354 23.96 20.96 -4.03
CA GLY A 354 22.64 20.33 -3.97
C GLY A 354 22.69 18.96 -3.30
N VAL A 355 23.71 18.15 -3.64
CA VAL A 355 23.97 16.86 -2.98
C VAL A 355 24.19 17.05 -1.48
N TRP A 356 25.07 17.97 -1.08
CA TRP A 356 25.32 18.29 0.32
C TRP A 356 24.05 18.75 1.05
N LEU A 357 23.24 19.61 0.43
CA LEU A 357 22.00 20.10 1.01
C LEU A 357 21.01 18.95 1.28
N ILE A 358 20.86 18.02 0.34
CA ILE A 358 20.00 16.84 0.49
C ILE A 358 20.49 15.94 1.62
N PHE A 359 21.77 15.57 1.65
CA PHE A 359 22.31 14.71 2.70
C PHE A 359 22.27 15.38 4.07
N SER A 360 22.50 16.69 4.14
CA SER A 360 22.35 17.45 5.39
C SER A 360 20.90 17.47 5.87
N ALA A 361 19.93 17.59 4.97
CA ALA A 361 18.51 17.54 5.30
C ALA A 361 18.08 16.14 5.74
N LEU A 362 18.56 15.09 5.08
CA LEU A 362 18.34 13.69 5.49
C LEU A 362 18.89 13.44 6.90
N GLY A 363 20.11 13.87 7.19
CA GLY A 363 20.71 13.73 8.52
C GLY A 363 19.89 14.47 9.59
N ARG A 364 19.50 15.73 9.32
CA ARG A 364 18.63 16.49 10.23
C ARG A 364 17.27 15.84 10.44
N GLU A 365 16.69 15.27 9.38
CA GLU A 365 15.40 14.59 9.44
C GLU A 365 15.47 13.32 10.31
N ILE A 366 16.49 12.48 10.10
CA ILE A 366 16.73 11.26 10.87
C ILE A 366 16.88 11.55 12.36
N LEU A 367 17.58 12.65 12.70
CA LEU A 367 17.86 13.06 14.08
C LEU A 367 16.73 13.90 14.70
N HIS A 368 15.71 14.27 13.93
CA HIS A 368 14.67 15.17 14.42
C HIS A 368 13.83 14.49 15.52
N GLU A 369 13.63 15.20 16.63
CA GLU A 369 12.95 14.70 17.85
C GLU A 369 11.53 14.17 17.62
N ARG A 370 10.81 14.68 16.60
CA ARG A 370 9.49 14.21 16.19
C ARG A 370 9.42 12.70 15.89
N TRP A 371 10.57 12.11 15.57
CA TRP A 371 10.70 10.70 15.26
C TRP A 371 11.01 9.82 16.48
N CYS A 372 11.12 10.39 17.68
CA CYS A 372 11.43 9.65 18.91
C CYS A 372 12.59 8.66 18.73
N HIS A 373 13.60 9.04 17.95
CA HIS A 373 14.77 8.22 17.57
C HIS A 373 14.48 6.90 16.83
N ILE A 374 13.28 6.68 16.28
CA ILE A 374 12.93 5.45 15.56
C ILE A 374 13.85 5.19 14.35
N TRP A 375 14.29 6.25 13.67
CA TRP A 375 15.23 6.12 12.55
C TRP A 375 16.63 5.70 12.99
N ILE A 376 17.09 6.17 14.15
CA ILE A 376 18.36 5.73 14.73
C ILE A 376 18.26 4.24 15.08
N PHE A 377 17.15 3.80 15.65
CA PHE A 377 16.88 2.39 15.93
C PHE A 377 16.86 1.53 14.65
N ILE A 378 16.20 2.00 13.58
CA ILE A 378 16.18 1.32 12.27
C ILE A 378 17.58 1.22 11.68
N LEU A 379 18.38 2.29 11.72
CA LEU A 379 19.77 2.29 11.26
C LEU A 379 20.63 1.35 12.08
N PHE A 380 20.47 1.32 13.41
CA PHE A 380 21.16 0.40 14.29
C PHE A 380 20.88 -1.06 13.92
N ILE A 381 19.60 -1.42 13.71
CA ILE A 381 19.23 -2.75 13.22
C ILE A 381 19.89 -3.02 11.87
N PHE A 382 19.83 -2.07 10.94
CA PHE A 382 20.44 -2.21 9.62
C PHE A 382 21.93 -2.56 9.70
N PHE A 383 22.71 -1.79 10.46
CA PHE A 383 24.15 -1.99 10.60
C PHE A 383 24.50 -3.26 11.40
N ALA A 384 23.76 -3.57 12.47
CA ALA A 384 23.99 -4.77 13.29
C ALA A 384 23.80 -6.09 12.51
N GLY A 385 23.12 -6.06 11.36
CA GLY A 385 22.79 -7.25 10.58
C GLY A 385 22.88 -7.02 9.10
N PHE A 386 23.78 -6.14 8.66
CA PHE A 386 23.94 -5.71 7.28
C PHE A 386 23.92 -6.87 6.29
N GLN A 387 24.68 -7.94 6.55
CA GLN A 387 24.72 -9.13 5.69
C GLN A 387 23.36 -9.85 5.57
N LYS A 388 22.54 -9.86 6.63
CA LYS A 388 21.22 -10.49 6.63
C LYS A 388 20.25 -9.79 5.68
N PHE A 389 20.37 -8.48 5.49
CA PHE A 389 19.52 -7.68 4.62
C PHE A 389 19.71 -8.01 3.14
N PHE A 390 20.87 -8.53 2.74
CA PHE A 390 21.18 -8.87 1.36
C PHE A 390 21.13 -10.38 1.07
N TYR A 391 20.58 -11.17 2.00
CA TYR A 391 20.50 -12.63 1.87
C TYR A 391 19.17 -13.09 1.24
N LYS A 392 19.26 -14.03 0.28
CA LYS A 392 18.13 -14.65 -0.45
C LYS A 392 17.11 -13.63 -0.98
N GLU A 393 15.84 -13.73 -0.60
CA GLU A 393 14.74 -12.85 -1.03
C GLU A 393 14.71 -11.51 -0.29
N ARG A 394 15.38 -11.42 0.88
CA ARG A 394 15.44 -10.19 1.70
C ARG A 394 16.12 -9.05 0.95
N LYS A 395 17.06 -9.39 0.06
CA LYS A 395 17.73 -8.42 -0.82
C LYS A 395 16.76 -7.59 -1.65
N ILE A 396 15.59 -8.12 -2.00
CA ILE A 396 14.59 -7.37 -2.78
C ILE A 396 14.06 -6.20 -1.95
N LEU A 397 13.80 -6.42 -0.65
CA LEU A 397 13.36 -5.37 0.26
C LEU A 397 14.44 -4.29 0.40
N SER A 398 15.69 -4.70 0.65
CA SER A 398 16.82 -3.79 0.85
C SER A 398 17.14 -2.99 -0.42
N LEU A 399 17.20 -3.66 -1.57
CA LEU A 399 17.42 -3.01 -2.86
C LEU A 399 16.26 -2.09 -3.24
N PHE A 400 15.02 -2.41 -2.88
CA PHE A 400 13.90 -1.50 -3.10
C PHE A 400 14.14 -0.15 -2.41
N PHE A 401 14.49 -0.13 -1.12
CA PHE A 401 14.74 1.13 -0.41
C PHE A 401 15.97 1.88 -0.91
N ILE A 402 17.03 1.16 -1.30
CA ILE A 402 18.24 1.78 -1.86
C ILE A 402 17.93 2.44 -3.21
N VAL A 403 17.31 1.69 -4.14
CA VAL A 403 16.99 2.19 -5.48
C VAL A 403 15.95 3.31 -5.39
N TYR A 404 14.89 3.14 -4.60
CA TYR A 404 13.88 4.16 -4.41
C TYR A 404 14.46 5.44 -3.77
N GLY A 405 15.30 5.30 -2.75
CA GLY A 405 16.02 6.42 -2.13
C GLY A 405 16.91 7.16 -3.13
N GLY A 406 17.63 6.42 -4.00
CA GLY A 406 18.40 6.99 -5.09
C GLY A 406 17.53 7.77 -6.08
N VAL A 407 16.37 7.24 -6.48
CA VAL A 407 15.42 7.94 -7.34
C VAL A 407 14.88 9.21 -6.67
N VAL A 408 14.56 9.18 -5.38
CA VAL A 408 14.12 10.37 -4.64
C VAL A 408 15.21 11.44 -4.60
N ILE A 409 16.48 11.07 -4.40
CA ILE A 409 17.61 12.00 -4.47
C ILE A 409 17.71 12.63 -5.86
N ILE A 410 17.59 11.82 -6.92
CA ILE A 410 17.60 12.33 -8.30
C ILE A 410 16.46 13.33 -8.51
N ILE A 411 15.24 13.03 -8.07
CA ILE A 411 14.08 13.94 -8.18
C ILE A 411 14.31 15.26 -7.44
N TYR A 412 14.99 15.23 -6.29
CA TYR A 412 15.37 16.47 -5.60
C TYR A 412 16.44 17.26 -6.35
N LEU A 413 17.47 16.60 -6.89
CA LEU A 413 18.53 17.26 -7.66
C LEU A 413 18.01 17.86 -8.97
N THR A 414 16.99 17.25 -9.58
CA THR A 414 16.35 17.72 -10.81
C THR A 414 15.17 18.66 -10.56
N THR A 415 14.96 19.13 -9.33
CA THR A 415 13.92 20.11 -9.01
C THR A 415 14.15 21.41 -9.77
N ALA A 416 13.13 21.85 -10.53
CA ALA A 416 13.25 23.04 -11.39
C ALA A 416 12.41 24.23 -10.91
N ASN A 417 11.20 23.98 -10.41
CA ASN A 417 10.23 25.05 -10.12
C ASN A 417 10.25 25.54 -8.67
N PHE A 418 11.00 24.87 -7.80
CA PHE A 418 11.02 25.16 -6.37
C PHE A 418 12.45 25.22 -5.86
N ASP A 419 12.67 26.08 -4.87
CA ASP A 419 13.87 26.05 -4.07
C ASP A 419 14.03 24.67 -3.39
N LEU A 420 15.24 24.11 -3.48
CA LEU A 420 15.55 22.78 -2.95
C LEU A 420 15.36 22.70 -1.44
N ALA A 421 15.77 23.73 -0.68
CA ALA A 421 15.62 23.73 0.78
C ALA A 421 14.14 23.78 1.18
N TRP A 422 13.33 24.61 0.50
CA TRP A 422 11.89 24.64 0.70
C TRP A 422 11.24 23.29 0.38
N ARG A 423 11.61 22.66 -0.75
CA ARG A 423 11.05 21.37 -1.16
C ARG A 423 11.40 20.27 -0.15
N LEU A 424 12.65 20.21 0.31
CA LEU A 424 13.09 19.29 1.35
C LEU A 424 12.29 19.49 2.65
N LYS A 425 12.17 20.73 3.14
CA LYS A 425 11.39 21.06 4.35
C LYS A 425 9.92 20.63 4.25
N SER A 426 9.31 20.76 3.08
CA SER A 426 7.87 20.50 2.86
C SER A 426 7.53 19.04 2.55
N THR A 427 8.49 18.23 2.10
CA THR A 427 8.21 16.85 1.61
C THR A 427 8.92 15.77 2.40
N LEU A 428 10.12 16.01 2.92
CA LEU A 428 10.99 14.94 3.43
C LEU A 428 10.37 14.18 4.61
N GLY A 429 9.77 14.90 5.57
CA GLY A 429 9.07 14.26 6.69
C GLY A 429 7.89 13.37 6.26
N ARG A 430 7.23 13.68 5.12
CA ARG A 430 6.15 12.85 4.56
C ARG A 430 6.69 11.61 3.85
N ILE A 431 7.83 11.75 3.17
CA ILE A 431 8.55 10.61 2.56
C ILE A 431 8.93 9.59 3.63
N PHE A 432 9.52 10.06 4.72
CA PHE A 432 9.89 9.23 5.86
C PHE A 432 8.65 8.56 6.45
N PHE A 433 7.55 9.31 6.60
CA PHE A 433 6.29 8.78 7.13
C PHE A 433 5.75 7.60 6.31
N TYR A 434 5.60 7.72 5.00
CA TYR A 434 4.99 6.63 4.22
C TYR A 434 5.93 5.44 4.01
N LEU A 435 7.24 5.61 4.20
CA LEU A 435 8.22 4.50 4.16
C LEU A 435 8.35 3.76 5.49
N LEU A 436 8.01 4.40 6.61
CA LEU A 436 8.23 3.88 7.96
C LEU A 436 7.61 2.49 8.20
N PRO A 437 6.32 2.21 7.88
CA PRO A 437 5.73 0.89 8.12
C PRO A 437 6.47 -0.23 7.38
N SER A 438 6.87 0.05 6.13
CA SER A 438 7.59 -0.87 5.26
C SER A 438 9.04 -1.09 5.69
N LEU A 439 9.71 -0.07 6.22
CA LEU A 439 11.05 -0.20 6.79
C LEU A 439 11.04 -0.96 8.11
N LEU A 440 10.04 -0.74 8.97
CA LEU A 440 9.82 -1.56 10.16
C LEU A 440 9.58 -3.02 9.78
N PHE A 441 8.72 -3.28 8.79
CA PHE A 441 8.53 -4.63 8.26
C PHE A 441 9.85 -5.24 7.82
N CYS A 442 10.62 -4.54 6.99
CA CYS A 442 11.91 -5.02 6.46
C CYS A 442 12.91 -5.36 7.58
N CYS A 443 13.06 -4.49 8.58
CA CYS A 443 13.97 -4.68 9.70
C CYS A 443 13.57 -5.88 10.55
N PHE A 444 12.31 -5.92 10.99
CA PHE A 444 11.82 -6.98 11.86
C PHE A 444 11.77 -8.34 11.15
N TYR A 445 11.30 -8.36 9.91
CA TYR A 445 11.33 -9.55 9.05
C TYR A 445 12.76 -10.09 8.88
N THR A 446 13.75 -9.22 8.66
CA THR A 446 15.12 -9.66 8.39
C THR A 446 15.81 -10.26 9.62
N PHE A 447 15.58 -9.69 10.80
CA PHE A 447 16.28 -10.06 12.03
C PHE A 447 15.66 -11.22 12.81
N TRP A 448 14.33 -11.24 12.89
CA TRP A 448 13.60 -12.18 13.75
C TRP A 448 12.86 -13.27 12.95
N ARG A 449 13.19 -13.43 11.67
CA ARG A 449 12.67 -14.53 10.85
C ARG A 449 12.93 -15.86 11.54
N LEU A 450 11.87 -16.62 11.74
CA LEU A 450 11.97 -18.00 12.21
C LEU A 450 12.77 -18.81 11.18
N PRO A 451 13.64 -19.74 11.62
CA PRO A 451 14.31 -20.65 10.70
C PRO A 451 13.28 -21.32 9.80
N GLU A 452 13.55 -21.41 8.49
CA GLU A 452 12.78 -22.30 7.63
C GLU A 452 12.87 -23.67 8.29
N HIS A 453 11.75 -24.25 8.72
CA HIS A 453 11.75 -25.62 9.27
C HIS A 453 12.51 -26.49 8.29
N THR A 454 13.74 -26.86 8.65
CA THR A 454 14.46 -27.95 8.03
C THR A 454 13.52 -29.13 8.15
N LYS A 455 12.98 -29.58 7.02
CA LYS A 455 12.33 -30.88 6.96
C LYS A 455 13.26 -31.85 7.70
N PRO A 456 12.80 -32.61 8.69
CA PRO A 456 13.63 -33.70 9.19
C PRO A 456 14.00 -34.53 7.97
N GLU A 457 15.30 -34.69 7.72
CA GLU A 457 15.79 -35.60 6.71
C GLU A 457 15.09 -36.93 6.96
N SER A 458 14.29 -37.37 5.98
CA SER A 458 13.72 -38.71 6.01
C SER A 458 14.88 -39.68 6.22
N PRO A 459 14.85 -40.56 7.23
CA PRO A 459 15.94 -41.47 7.48
C PRO A 459 16.22 -42.26 6.21
N ASN A 460 17.46 -42.16 5.74
CA ASN A 460 17.95 -42.79 4.52
C ASN A 460 17.60 -44.29 4.55
N PRO A 461 16.82 -44.84 3.60
CA PRO A 461 16.39 -46.25 3.62
C PRO A 461 17.53 -47.27 3.48
N ARG A 462 18.78 -46.81 3.33
CA ARG A 462 19.94 -47.65 3.02
C ARG A 462 20.71 -48.19 4.23
N SER A 463 20.33 -47.91 5.48
CA SER A 463 21.05 -48.44 6.65
C SER A 463 20.54 -49.78 7.20
N LYS A 464 19.58 -50.45 6.54
CA LYS A 464 19.14 -51.80 6.91
C LYS A 464 19.36 -52.81 5.81
N LYS A 465 20.62 -53.07 5.43
CA LYS A 465 21.03 -54.38 4.88
C LYS A 465 22.48 -54.70 5.27
N LYS A 466 22.60 -55.81 6.00
CA LYS A 466 23.75 -56.72 6.20
C LYS A 466 24.70 -56.45 7.37
N PRO A 467 25.31 -57.50 7.96
CA PRO A 467 25.32 -58.92 7.54
C PRO A 467 24.05 -59.70 7.88
#